data_AF-A0A151B841-F1
#
_entry.id   AF-A0A151B841-F1
#
_cell.length_a   1.000
_cell.length_b   1.000
_cell.length_c   1.000
_cell.angle_alpha   90.00
_cell.angle_beta   90.00
_cell.angle_gamma   90.00
#
_symmetry.space_group_name_H-M   'P 1'
#
loop_
_entity.id
_entity.type
_entity.pdbx_description
1 polymer ?
#
loop_
_entity_poly.entity_id
_entity_poly.type
_entity_poly.pdbx_seq_one_letter_code
_entity_poly.pdbx_strand_id
1 'polypeptide(L)' 'MLKNIKFEYVFAVLVVVILAAALFIFKENKDVVNTVVTALVGALSAITAFFFTKHVPKEEKQNTDK' A
#
# COMPACT_ATOMS: atom_id res chain seq x y z
N MET A 1 -16.49 12.80 11.93
CA MET A 1 -15.82 12.60 10.62
C MET A 1 -14.73 11.52 10.61
N LEU A 2 -14.11 11.16 11.75
CA LEU A 2 -12.99 10.21 11.83
C LEU A 2 -13.35 8.71 11.94
N LYS A 3 -14.63 8.33 11.93
CA LYS A 3 -15.07 6.97 12.34
C LYS A 3 -14.84 5.88 11.29
N ASN A 4 -14.45 6.24 10.05
CA ASN A 4 -14.39 5.32 8.91
C ASN A 4 -13.01 5.22 8.25
N ILE A 5 -11.93 5.66 8.91
CA ILE A 5 -10.59 5.40 8.39
C ILE A 5 -10.28 3.92 8.68
N LYS A 6 -10.20 3.08 7.63
CA LYS A 6 -9.78 1.69 7.81
C LYS A 6 -8.30 1.66 8.20
N PHE A 7 -7.97 0.87 9.21
CA PHE A 7 -6.61 0.70 9.72
C PHE A 7 -5.58 0.46 8.61
N GLU A 8 -5.98 -0.26 7.57
CA GLU A 8 -5.22 -0.55 6.34
C GLU A 8 -4.63 0.72 5.69
N TYR A 9 -5.41 1.82 5.63
CA TYR A 9 -4.95 3.09 5.04
C TYR A 9 -3.93 3.80 5.94
N VAL A 10 -4.16 3.78 7.26
CA VAL A 10 -3.23 4.39 8.23
C VAL A 10 -1.90 3.65 8.21
N PHE A 11 -1.96 2.32 8.16
CA PHE A 11 -0.78 1.46 8.06
C PHE A 11 -0.01 1.73 6.76
N ALA A 12 -0.69 1.81 5.61
CA ALA A 12 -0.06 2.13 4.33
C ALA A 12 0.66 3.50 4.37
N VAL A 13 0.03 4.53 4.93
CA VAL A 13 0.65 5.85 5.07
C VAL A 13 1.86 5.80 6.01
N LEU A 14 1.75 5.11 7.15
CA LEU A 14 2.85 4.97 8.10
C LEU A 14 4.07 4.28 7.47
N VAL A 15 3.86 3.21 6.72
CA VAL A 15 4.95 2.50 6.02
C VAL A 15 5.65 3.43 5.04
N VAL A 16 4.90 4.20 4.25
CA VAL A 16 5.50 5.16 3.29
C VAL A 16 6.28 6.25 4.02
N VAL A 17 5.75 6.80 5.11
CA VAL A 17 6.43 7.85 5.90
C VAL A 17 7.74 7.33 6.51
N ILE A 18 7.75 6.13 7.08
CA ILE A 18 8.95 5.54 7.69
C ILE A 18 10.02 5.27 6.63
N LEU A 19 9.64 4.71 5.48
CA LEU A 19 10.59 4.44 4.40
C LEU A 19 11.11 5.74 3.76
N ALA A 20 10.27 6.77 3.62
CA ALA A 20 10.70 8.08 3.16
C ALA A 20 11.68 8.74 4.15
N ALA A 21 11.42 8.65 5.46
CA ALA A 21 12.34 9.14 6.48
C ALA A 21 13.67 8.38 6.46
N ALA A 22 13.63 7.06 6.25
CA ALA A 22 14.84 6.25 6.10
C ALA A 22 15.67 6.68 4.88
N LEU A 23 15.04 6.96 3.73
CA LEU A 23 15.75 7.51 2.56
C LEU A 23 16.42 8.85 2.87
N PHE A 24 15.74 9.72 3.62
CA PHE A 24 16.27 11.03 3.96
C PHE A 24 17.48 10.94 4.91
N ILE A 25 17.38 10.09 5.94
CA ILE A 25 18.44 9.89 6.96
C ILE A 25 19.65 9.18 6.35
N PHE A 26 19.44 8.13 5.57
CA PHE A 26 20.50 7.27 5.04
C PHE A 26 20.92 7.60 3.61
N LYS A 27 20.58 8.79 3.09
CA LYS A 27 20.77 9.21 1.69
C LYS A 27 22.20 9.02 1.14
N GLU A 28 23.21 9.01 2.01
CA GLU A 28 24.62 8.87 1.64
C GLU A 28 25.07 7.41 1.52
N ASN A 29 24.33 6.47 2.12
CA ASN A 29 24.62 5.04 2.05
C ASN A 29 23.85 4.40 0.89
N LYS A 30 24.52 4.22 -0.24
CA LYS A 30 23.92 3.69 -1.48
C LYS A 30 23.26 2.32 -1.30
N ASP A 31 23.83 1.44 -0.49
CA ASP A 31 23.30 0.08 -0.28
C ASP A 31 22.00 0.12 0.53
N VAL A 32 21.98 0.96 1.59
CA VAL A 32 20.77 1.19 2.37
C VAL A 32 19.69 1.87 1.52
N VAL A 33 20.06 2.89 0.74
CA VAL A 33 19.14 3.56 -0.18
C VAL A 33 18.52 2.59 -1.18
N ASN A 34 19.32 1.74 -1.84
CA ASN A 34 18.81 0.74 -2.78
C ASN A 34 17.84 -0.24 -2.10
N THR A 35 18.15 -0.65 -0.88
CA THR A 35 17.29 -1.55 -0.09
C THR A 35 15.96 -0.86 0.23
N VAL A 36 15.99 0.39 0.67
CA VAL A 36 14.78 1.16 1.00
C VAL A 36 13.95 1.46 -0.25
N VAL A 37 14.57 1.77 -1.39
CA VAL A 37 13.88 1.93 -2.68
C VAL A 37 13.20 0.63 -3.09
N THR A 38 13.90 -0.51 -2.99
CA THR A 38 13.32 -1.83 -3.30
C THR A 38 12.13 -2.13 -2.40
N ALA A 39 12.24 -1.84 -1.09
CA ALA A 39 11.16 -1.99 -0.13
C ALA A 39 9.96 -1.07 -0.45
N LEU A 40 10.21 0.17 -0.87
CA LEU A 40 9.16 1.11 -1.31
C LEU A 40 8.41 0.59 -2.53
N VAL A 41 9.12 0.13 -3.56
CA VAL A 41 8.50 -0.42 -4.76
C VAL A 41 7.66 -1.66 -4.43
N GLY A 42 8.18 -2.55 -3.57
CA GLY A 42 7.44 -3.72 -3.10
C GLY A 42 6.19 -3.37 -2.30
N ALA A 43 6.31 -2.44 -1.34
CA ALA A 43 5.20 -1.98 -0.52
C ALA A 43 4.11 -1.30 -1.37
N LEU A 44 4.48 -0.39 -2.28
CA LEU A 44 3.53 0.27 -3.18
C LEU A 44 2.82 -0.71 -4.11
N SER A 45 3.55 -1.72 -4.63
CA SER A 45 2.96 -2.77 -5.46
C SER A 45 1.94 -3.59 -4.67
N ALA A 46 2.25 -3.97 -3.43
CA ALA A 46 1.34 -4.70 -2.55
C ALA A 46 0.10 -3.87 -2.17
N ILE A 47 0.29 -2.60 -1.83
CA ILE A 47 -0.79 -1.66 -1.54
C ILE A 47 -1.70 -1.52 -2.76
N THR A 48 -1.13 -1.35 -3.96
CA THR A 48 -1.87 -1.25 -5.22
C THR A 48 -2.66 -2.53 -5.47
N ALA A 49 -2.02 -3.70 -5.40
CA ALA A 49 -2.69 -4.99 -5.57
C ALA A 49 -3.84 -5.19 -4.57
N PHE A 50 -3.65 -4.80 -3.31
CA PHE A 50 -4.69 -4.84 -2.28
C PHE A 50 -5.90 -3.98 -2.65
N PHE A 51 -5.69 -2.75 -3.15
CA PHE A 51 -6.80 -1.90 -3.56
C PHE A 51 -7.50 -2.40 -4.81
N PHE A 52 -6.76 -2.88 -5.81
CA PHE A 52 -7.33 -3.41 -7.04
C PHE A 52 -8.14 -4.69 -6.82
N THR A 53 -7.62 -5.64 -6.02
CA THR A 53 -8.36 -6.87 -5.67
C THR A 53 -9.61 -6.59 -4.84
N LYS A 54 -9.58 -5.56 -3.99
CA LYS A 54 -10.77 -5.11 -3.23
C LYS A 54 -11.80 -4.36 -4.08
N HIS A 55 -11.41 -3.88 -5.27
CA HIS A 55 -12.27 -3.20 -6.24
C HIS A 55 -12.82 -4.11 -7.34
N VAL A 56 -12.53 -5.42 -7.32
CA VAL A 56 -13.30 -6.35 -8.17
C VAL A 56 -14.76 -6.22 -7.72
N PRO A 57 -15.66 -5.66 -8.57
CA PRO A 57 -17.05 -5.59 -8.21
C PRO A 57 -17.48 -7.02 -7.94
N LYS A 58 -18.07 -7.29 -6.76
CA LYS A 58 -18.82 -8.52 -6.55
C LYS A 58 -19.67 -8.66 -7.80
N GLU A 59 -19.43 -9.70 -8.60
CA GLU A 59 -20.37 -10.07 -9.64
C GLU A 59 -21.73 -10.04 -8.96
N GLU A 60 -22.58 -9.12 -9.42
CA GLU A 60 -23.98 -9.14 -9.05
C GLU A 60 -24.40 -10.57 -9.31
N LYS A 61 -24.90 -11.24 -8.25
CA LYS A 61 -25.61 -12.49 -8.40
C LYS A 61 -26.79 -12.18 -9.32
N GLN A 62 -26.58 -12.29 -10.62
CA GLN A 62 -27.63 -12.18 -11.61
C GLN A 62 -28.43 -13.46 -11.44
N ASN A 63 -29.55 -13.31 -10.74
CA ASN A 63 -30.66 -14.25 -10.72
C ASN A 63 -30.81 -14.88 -12.10
N THR A 64 -30.45 -16.14 -12.21
CA THR A 64 -30.97 -17.01 -13.26
C THR A 64 -31.86 -18.03 -12.58
N ASP A 65 -33.00 -17.54 -12.07
CA ASP A 65 -34.22 -18.34 -12.02
C ASP A 65 -34.84 -18.24 -13.41
N LYS A 66 -34.71 -19.31 -14.20
CA LYS A 66 -35.58 -19.63 -15.33
C LYS A 66 -35.80 -21.13 -15.36
#